data_AF-A0A8T4T1V2-F1
#
_entry.id   AF-A0A8T4T1V2-F1
#
_cell.length_a   1.000
_cell.length_b   1.000
_cell.length_c   1.000
_cell.angle_alpha   90.00
_cell.angle_beta   90.00
_cell.angle_gamma   90.00
#
_symmetry.space_group_name_H-M   'P 1'
#
loop_
_entity.id
_entity.type
_entity.pdbx_description
1 polymer ?
#
loop_
_entity_poly.entity_id
_entity_poly.type
_entity_poly.pdbx_seq_one_letter_code
_entity_poly.pdbx_strand_id
1 'polypeptide(L)'
;MTKDIYDLEELAELCSRETLKTNVDETFRVNKIYQCGICYTKINKVTIDFISGIGRPFAIYWPTLQCPGIQYEEHGELRKAIKKYRSINEKFKMLEEEETLSGSSLLSESEEHCLKSELPLYKINLRSELSIYKKKIKRLRDLFHEKLDDVVGIDQQYSDVVYFPKNRFSPSWLTYEVLREEKKKLK
;
A
#
# COMPACT_ATOMS: atom_id res chain seq x y z
N MET A 1 25.57 3.95 -19.90
CA MET A 1 25.61 5.01 -18.87
C MET A 1 24.64 4.63 -17.78
N THR A 2 25.16 4.16 -16.65
CA THR A 2 24.38 3.97 -15.42
C THR A 2 23.89 5.33 -14.98
N LYS A 3 22.59 5.60 -15.15
CA LYS A 3 21.96 6.78 -14.55
C LYS A 3 22.20 6.69 -13.04
N ASP A 4 22.65 7.80 -12.47
CA ASP A 4 23.05 7.93 -11.07
C ASP A 4 22.02 7.28 -10.13
N ILE A 5 22.52 6.52 -9.15
CA ILE A 5 21.72 5.86 -8.13
C ILE A 5 21.71 6.76 -6.91
N TYR A 6 20.53 7.24 -6.51
CA TYR A 6 20.37 8.18 -5.40
C TYR A 6 19.70 7.52 -4.18
N ASP A 7 19.85 8.12 -3.00
CA ASP A 7 18.83 7.91 -1.95
C ASP A 7 17.54 8.65 -2.35
N LEU A 8 16.37 8.11 -2.00
CA LEU A 8 15.08 8.77 -2.27
C LEU A 8 14.99 10.12 -1.54
N GLU A 9 15.57 10.23 -0.35
CA GLU A 9 15.62 11.49 0.41
C GLU A 9 16.49 12.52 -0.29
N GLU A 10 17.65 12.11 -0.80
CA GLU A 10 18.56 12.97 -1.55
C GLU A 10 17.90 13.46 -2.85
N LEU A 11 17.21 12.57 -3.57
CA LEU A 11 16.46 12.94 -4.77
C LEU A 11 15.33 13.92 -4.45
N ALA A 12 14.62 13.75 -3.34
CA ALA A 12 13.59 14.69 -2.89
C ALA A 12 14.17 16.06 -2.51
N GLU A 13 15.32 16.10 -1.84
CA GLU A 13 16.01 17.35 -1.54
C GLU A 13 16.45 18.07 -2.83
N LEU A 14 17.00 17.34 -3.80
CA LEU A 14 17.42 17.89 -5.08
C LEU A 14 16.25 18.44 -5.91
N CYS A 15 15.07 17.81 -5.85
CA CYS A 15 13.84 18.32 -6.45
C CYS A 15 13.33 19.58 -5.74
N SER A 16 13.51 19.68 -4.42
CA SER A 16 13.03 20.83 -3.62
C SER A 16 13.85 22.11 -3.81
N ARG A 17 15.13 21.99 -4.19
CA ARG A 17 16.07 23.12 -4.34
C ARG A 17 16.13 23.70 -5.75
N GLU A 18 15.25 23.27 -6.68
CA GLU A 18 15.28 23.60 -8.12
C GLU A 18 16.63 23.28 -8.82
N THR A 19 17.52 22.55 -8.13
CA THR A 19 18.87 22.22 -8.61
C THR A 19 18.85 21.14 -9.68
N LEU A 20 17.86 20.24 -9.64
CA LEU A 20 17.57 19.33 -10.74
C LEU A 20 16.75 20.09 -11.78
N LYS A 21 17.42 20.64 -12.80
CA LYS A 21 16.81 20.99 -14.10
C LYS A 21 16.43 19.70 -14.85
N THR A 22 15.63 18.86 -14.23
CA THR A 22 15.20 17.58 -14.81
C THR A 22 13.93 17.80 -15.58
N ASN A 23 13.85 17.24 -16.78
CA ASN A 23 12.58 17.19 -17.48
C ASN A 23 11.60 16.34 -16.65
N VAL A 24 10.35 16.80 -16.58
CA VAL A 24 9.23 15.93 -16.17
C VAL A 24 9.30 14.66 -17.04
N ASP A 25 9.07 13.49 -16.44
CA ASP A 25 9.22 12.15 -17.05
C ASP A 25 10.64 11.59 -17.11
N GLU A 26 11.66 12.30 -16.61
CA GLU A 26 12.96 11.68 -16.37
C GLU A 26 12.87 10.57 -15.33
N THR A 27 13.52 9.45 -15.65
CA THR A 27 13.55 8.23 -14.83
C THR A 27 14.90 8.08 -14.15
N PHE A 28 14.86 7.83 -12.85
CA PHE A 28 16.00 7.63 -11.98
C PHE A 28 15.93 6.26 -11.30
N ARG A 29 17.06 5.82 -10.73
CA ARG A 29 17.13 4.62 -9.90
C ARG A 29 17.54 5.02 -8.50
N VAL A 30 16.98 4.34 -7.51
CA VAL A 30 17.34 4.55 -6.11
C VAL A 30 18.05 3.33 -5.53
N ASN A 31 18.83 3.56 -4.47
CA ASN A 31 19.63 2.54 -3.78
C ASN A 31 18.82 1.59 -2.89
N LYS A 32 17.49 1.76 -2.83
CA LYS A 32 16.56 0.93 -2.04
C LYS A 32 15.57 0.19 -2.93
N ILE A 33 15.18 -1.00 -2.51
CA ILE A 33 14.14 -1.79 -3.17
C ILE A 33 12.80 -1.47 -2.52
N TYR A 34 11.85 -1.03 -3.32
CA TYR A 34 10.47 -0.79 -2.90
C TYR A 34 9.56 -1.89 -3.40
N GLN A 35 8.65 -2.38 -2.57
CA GLN A 35 7.66 -3.37 -2.95
C GLN A 35 6.25 -2.81 -2.98
N CYS A 36 5.58 -2.93 -4.13
CA CYS A 36 4.21 -2.48 -4.31
C CYS A 36 3.29 -3.15 -3.30
N GLY A 37 2.61 -2.39 -2.43
CA GLY A 37 1.68 -2.95 -1.43
C GLY A 37 0.44 -3.64 -2.00
N ILE A 38 0.22 -3.58 -3.32
CA ILE A 38 -0.90 -4.23 -4.01
C ILE A 38 -0.42 -5.56 -4.62
N CYS A 39 0.43 -5.49 -5.64
CA CYS A 39 0.89 -6.65 -6.44
C CYS A 39 2.22 -7.26 -6.01
N TYR A 40 2.91 -6.69 -5.03
CA TYR A 40 4.20 -7.17 -4.53
C TYR A 40 5.37 -7.15 -5.51
N THR A 41 5.20 -6.51 -6.67
CA THR A 41 6.30 -6.18 -7.57
C THR A 41 7.33 -5.31 -6.86
N LYS A 42 8.59 -5.70 -6.96
CA LYS A 42 9.75 -4.94 -6.47
C LYS A 42 10.19 -3.95 -7.54
N ILE A 43 10.51 -2.73 -7.13
CA ILE A 43 11.01 -1.68 -8.01
C ILE A 43 12.08 -0.86 -7.31
N ASN A 44 13.02 -0.31 -8.06
CA ASN A 44 13.85 0.80 -7.61
C ASN A 44 13.86 1.96 -8.62
N LYS A 45 12.89 1.96 -9.54
CA LYS A 45 12.70 3.02 -10.54
C LYS A 45 11.78 4.10 -9.99
N VAL A 46 12.19 5.35 -10.16
CA VAL A 46 11.38 6.53 -9.79
C VAL A 46 11.30 7.48 -10.98
N THR A 47 10.17 8.18 -11.09
CA THR A 47 9.97 9.33 -11.99
C THR A 47 9.87 10.60 -11.17
N ILE A 48 10.19 11.75 -11.76
CA ILE A 48 9.84 13.04 -11.15
C ILE A 48 8.48 13.47 -11.68
N ASP A 49 7.49 13.47 -10.81
CA ASP A 49 6.14 13.91 -11.15
C ASP A 49 5.94 15.37 -10.75
N PHE A 50 5.16 16.07 -11.56
CA PHE A 50 4.69 17.41 -11.27
C PHE A 50 3.40 17.35 -10.45
N ILE A 51 3.39 18.00 -9.29
CA ILE A 51 2.22 18.09 -8.43
C ILE A 51 1.78 19.55 -8.33
N SER A 52 0.76 19.92 -9.10
CA SER A 52 0.00 21.16 -8.87
C SER A 52 -1.32 20.84 -8.15
N GLY A 53 -1.55 21.46 -7.00
CA GLY A 53 -2.82 21.40 -6.30
C GLY A 53 -3.68 22.63 -6.59
N ILE A 54 -5.00 22.46 -6.67
CA ILE A 54 -5.96 23.57 -6.64
C ILE A 54 -5.74 24.35 -5.34
N GLY A 55 -5.47 25.66 -5.45
CA GLY A 55 -5.19 26.53 -4.30
C GLY A 55 -3.74 26.57 -3.84
N ARG A 56 -2.78 26.02 -4.61
CA ARG A 56 -1.34 26.12 -4.29
C ARG A 56 -0.64 27.09 -5.26
N PRO A 57 0.06 28.13 -4.76
CA PRO A 57 0.75 29.11 -5.61
C PRO A 57 2.07 28.61 -6.20
N PHE A 58 2.55 27.42 -5.83
CA PHE A 58 3.84 26.88 -6.30
C PHE A 58 3.73 25.43 -6.79
N ALA A 59 4.42 25.16 -7.88
CA ALA A 59 4.66 23.81 -8.40
C ALA A 59 5.62 23.06 -7.48
N ILE A 60 5.31 21.80 -7.16
CA ILE A 60 6.22 20.92 -6.43
C ILE A 60 6.57 19.73 -7.32
N TYR A 61 7.86 19.52 -7.53
CA TYR A 61 8.40 18.31 -8.15
C TYR A 61 8.66 17.27 -7.08
N TRP A 62 8.23 16.03 -7.30
CA TRP A 62 8.39 14.97 -6.31
C TRP A 62 8.74 13.63 -6.94
N PRO A 63 9.70 12.86 -6.38
CA PRO A 63 9.99 11.53 -6.86
C PRO A 63 8.84 10.56 -6.55
N THR A 64 8.31 9.95 -7.60
CA THR A 64 7.23 8.97 -7.51
C THR A 64 7.71 7.60 -7.95
N LEU A 65 7.42 6.60 -7.11
CA LEU A 65 7.60 5.20 -7.42
C LEU A 65 6.49 4.71 -8.36
N GLN A 66 6.86 4.25 -9.55
CA GLN A 66 5.89 3.71 -10.51
C GLN A 66 5.92 2.18 -10.53
N CYS A 67 4.85 1.57 -10.02
CA CYS A 67 4.68 0.12 -10.13
C CYS A 67 4.31 -0.25 -11.58
N PRO A 68 5.09 -1.10 -12.28
CA PRO A 68 4.79 -1.49 -13.66
C PRO A 68 3.47 -2.27 -13.76
N GLY A 69 3.10 -2.97 -12.69
CA GLY A 69 1.83 -3.69 -12.59
C GLY A 69 0.60 -2.82 -12.86
N ILE A 70 0.69 -1.48 -12.69
CA ILE A 70 -0.42 -0.55 -12.91
C ILE A 70 -0.99 -0.62 -14.34
N GLN A 71 -0.14 -0.95 -15.31
CA GLN A 71 -0.52 -1.01 -16.72
C GLN A 71 -1.42 -2.21 -17.04
N TYR A 72 -1.51 -3.18 -16.12
CA TYR A 72 -2.25 -4.42 -16.30
C TYR A 72 -3.62 -4.35 -15.60
N GLU A 73 -4.65 -4.86 -16.26
CA GLU A 73 -6.02 -4.87 -15.73
C GLU A 73 -6.11 -5.65 -14.41
N GLU A 74 -5.35 -6.73 -14.29
CA GLU A 74 -5.29 -7.61 -13.13
C GLU A 74 -4.81 -6.88 -11.87
N HIS A 75 -4.02 -5.83 -12.01
CA HIS A 75 -3.63 -4.99 -10.86
C HIS A 75 -4.83 -4.16 -10.36
N GLY A 76 -5.69 -3.70 -11.26
CA GLY A 76 -6.97 -3.08 -10.94
C GLY A 76 -7.91 -4.04 -10.24
N GLU A 77 -8.02 -5.28 -10.74
CA GLU A 77 -8.80 -6.34 -10.09
C GLU A 77 -8.27 -6.68 -8.70
N LEU A 78 -6.96 -6.79 -8.55
CA LEU A 78 -6.30 -7.07 -7.30
C LEU A 78 -6.58 -5.99 -6.27
N ARG A 79 -6.55 -4.71 -6.67
CA ARG A 79 -6.95 -3.58 -5.82
C ARG A 79 -8.40 -3.73 -5.35
N LYS A 80 -9.33 -4.04 -6.26
CA LYS A 80 -10.76 -4.25 -5.92
C LYS A 80 -10.93 -5.43 -4.95
N ALA A 81 -10.26 -6.55 -5.20
CA ALA A 81 -10.30 -7.73 -4.35
C ALA A 81 -9.76 -7.46 -2.94
N ILE A 82 -8.63 -6.76 -2.82
CA ILE A 82 -8.06 -6.35 -1.52
C ILE A 82 -9.03 -5.43 -0.76
N LYS A 83 -9.65 -4.45 -1.44
CA LYS A 83 -10.61 -3.54 -0.82
C LYS A 83 -11.81 -4.32 -0.25
N LYS A 84 -12.36 -5.25 -1.03
CA LYS A 84 -13.49 -6.09 -0.60
C LYS A 84 -13.10 -7.02 0.55
N TYR A 85 -11.94 -7.67 0.48
CA TYR A 85 -11.41 -8.49 1.58
C TYR A 85 -11.32 -7.70 2.89
N ARG A 86 -10.75 -6.48 2.86
CA ARG A 86 -10.63 -5.63 4.05
C ARG A 86 -11.99 -5.28 4.65
N SER A 87 -12.94 -4.87 3.80
CA SER A 87 -14.30 -4.54 4.25
C SER A 87 -15.01 -5.74 4.90
N ILE A 88 -14.88 -6.94 4.33
CA ILE A 88 -15.46 -8.16 4.93
C ILE A 88 -14.75 -8.48 6.25
N ASN A 89 -13.43 -8.34 6.29
CA ASN A 89 -12.63 -8.65 7.47
C ASN A 89 -12.91 -7.68 8.64
N GLU A 90 -13.14 -6.40 8.35
CA GLU A 90 -13.57 -5.40 9.33
C GLU A 90 -14.95 -5.77 9.91
N LYS A 91 -15.92 -6.10 9.06
CA LYS A 91 -17.24 -6.58 9.52
C LYS A 91 -17.12 -7.82 10.40
N PHE A 92 -16.27 -8.77 10.00
CA PHE A 92 -16.05 -9.99 10.76
C PHE A 92 -15.45 -9.70 12.14
N LYS A 93 -14.48 -8.79 12.24
CA LYS A 93 -13.91 -8.35 13.52
C LYS A 93 -14.93 -7.67 14.44
N MET A 94 -15.74 -6.76 13.90
CA MET A 94 -16.79 -6.09 14.68
C MET A 94 -17.73 -7.11 15.34
N LEU A 95 -18.11 -8.17 14.62
CA LEU A 95 -18.97 -9.24 15.15
C LEU A 95 -18.28 -10.14 16.18
N GLU A 96 -16.96 -10.29 16.11
CA GLU A 96 -16.20 -11.00 17.15
C GLU A 96 -16.08 -10.14 18.41
N GLU A 97 -15.85 -8.83 18.26
CA GLU A 97 -15.80 -7.87 19.36
C GLU A 97 -17.18 -7.76 20.06
N GLU A 98 -18.28 -7.66 19.31
CA GLU A 98 -19.65 -7.63 19.85
C GLU A 98 -20.01 -8.90 20.63
N GLU A 99 -19.60 -10.08 20.18
CA GLU A 99 -19.80 -11.34 20.93
C GLU A 99 -19.01 -11.35 22.24
N THR A 100 -17.76 -10.85 22.24
CA THR A 100 -16.97 -10.77 23.46
C THR A 100 -17.54 -9.78 24.49
N LEU A 101 -18.21 -8.72 24.03
CA LEU A 101 -18.86 -7.72 24.88
C LEU A 101 -20.26 -8.14 25.35
N SER A 102 -21.00 -8.91 24.53
CA SER A 102 -22.38 -9.33 24.82
C SER A 102 -22.49 -10.49 25.80
N GLY A 103 -21.38 -11.13 26.21
CA GLY A 103 -21.35 -12.10 27.32
C GLY A 103 -21.73 -11.51 28.69
N SER A 104 -22.10 -10.23 28.75
CA SER A 104 -22.49 -9.47 29.95
C SER A 104 -23.94 -8.95 29.94
N SER A 105 -24.76 -9.18 28.90
CA SER A 105 -26.08 -8.53 28.78
C SER A 105 -27.27 -9.49 28.92
N LEU A 106 -28.22 -9.10 29.78
CA LEU A 106 -29.52 -9.72 30.04
C LEU A 106 -30.45 -9.58 28.82
N LEU A 107 -30.27 -10.41 27.79
CA LEU A 107 -31.24 -10.50 26.69
C LEU A 107 -32.44 -11.38 27.11
N SER A 108 -33.62 -11.02 26.61
CA SER A 108 -34.85 -11.80 26.83
C SER A 108 -34.80 -13.13 26.06
N GLU A 109 -35.41 -14.20 26.61
CA GLU A 109 -35.34 -15.57 26.06
C GLU A 109 -35.82 -15.68 24.60
N SER A 110 -36.70 -14.78 24.14
CA SER A 110 -37.21 -14.77 22.76
C SER A 110 -36.24 -14.13 21.75
N GLU A 111 -35.47 -13.12 22.15
CA GLU A 111 -34.45 -12.47 21.31
C GLU A 111 -33.18 -13.32 21.22
N GLU A 112 -32.83 -14.02 22.31
CA GLU A 112 -31.72 -14.97 22.32
C GLU A 112 -31.91 -16.09 21.28
N HIS A 113 -33.12 -16.62 21.12
CA HIS A 113 -33.34 -17.79 20.27
C HIS A 113 -33.22 -17.48 18.77
N CYS A 114 -33.62 -16.28 18.34
CA CYS A 114 -33.49 -15.85 16.95
C CYS A 114 -32.02 -15.53 16.60
N LEU A 115 -31.35 -14.73 17.44
CA LEU A 115 -29.93 -14.34 17.28
C LEU A 115 -28.97 -15.55 17.35
N LYS A 116 -29.25 -16.55 18.20
CA LYS A 116 -28.44 -17.77 18.33
C LYS A 116 -28.44 -18.65 17.07
N SER A 117 -29.42 -18.50 16.18
CA SER A 117 -29.55 -19.33 14.97
C SER A 117 -28.98 -18.68 13.70
N GLU A 118 -29.11 -17.35 13.54
CA GLU A 118 -28.71 -16.66 12.31
C GLU A 118 -27.26 -16.14 12.35
N LEU A 119 -26.79 -15.71 13.54
CA LEU A 119 -25.45 -15.17 13.70
C LEU A 119 -24.34 -16.18 13.36
N PRO A 120 -24.41 -17.47 13.78
CA PRO A 120 -23.42 -18.46 13.41
C PRO A 120 -23.37 -18.70 11.89
N LEU A 121 -24.53 -18.74 11.24
CA LEU A 121 -24.63 -18.92 9.78
C LEU A 121 -24.01 -17.73 9.04
N TYR A 122 -24.27 -16.51 9.52
CA TYR A 122 -23.68 -15.29 8.96
C TYR A 122 -22.16 -15.27 9.10
N LYS A 123 -21.61 -15.66 10.26
CA LYS A 123 -20.15 -15.77 10.47
C LYS A 123 -19.51 -16.81 9.56
N ILE A 124 -20.17 -17.96 9.35
CA ILE A 124 -19.70 -18.98 8.40
C ILE A 124 -19.64 -18.41 6.98
N ASN A 125 -20.66 -17.66 6.56
CA ASN A 125 -20.68 -17.00 5.25
C ASN A 125 -19.54 -15.98 5.10
N LEU A 126 -19.31 -15.12 6.10
CA LEU A 126 -18.20 -14.16 6.08
C LEU A 126 -16.82 -14.85 6.02
N ARG A 127 -16.63 -15.94 6.78
CA ARG A 127 -15.39 -16.74 6.72
C ARG A 127 -15.19 -17.36 5.34
N SER A 128 -16.26 -17.88 4.74
CA SER A 128 -16.24 -18.43 3.38
C SER A 128 -15.85 -17.36 2.36
N GLU A 129 -16.48 -16.19 2.41
CA GLU A 129 -16.14 -15.05 1.54
C GLU A 129 -14.69 -14.60 1.72
N LEU A 130 -14.20 -14.48 2.96
CA LEU A 130 -12.80 -14.15 3.23
C LEU A 130 -11.85 -15.17 2.61
N SER A 131 -12.16 -16.46 2.70
CA SER A 131 -11.37 -17.52 2.09
C SER A 131 -11.33 -17.39 0.56
N ILE A 132 -12.48 -17.11 -0.07
CA ILE A 132 -12.59 -16.89 -1.52
C ILE A 132 -11.73 -15.69 -1.95
N TYR A 133 -11.88 -14.53 -1.29
CA TYR A 133 -11.10 -13.34 -1.63
C TYR A 133 -9.62 -13.52 -1.34
N LYS A 134 -9.23 -14.22 -0.26
CA LYS A 134 -7.84 -14.54 0.04
C LYS A 134 -7.21 -15.39 -1.07
N LYS A 135 -7.91 -16.42 -1.56
CA LYS A 135 -7.47 -17.24 -2.70
C LYS A 135 -7.39 -16.41 -3.99
N LYS A 136 -8.38 -15.57 -4.27
CA LYS A 136 -8.37 -14.67 -5.44
C LYS A 136 -7.19 -13.70 -5.41
N ILE A 137 -6.93 -13.06 -4.27
CA ILE A 137 -5.80 -12.16 -4.07
C ILE A 137 -4.47 -12.87 -4.31
N LYS A 138 -4.31 -14.09 -3.77
CA LYS A 138 -3.10 -14.89 -3.99
C LYS A 138 -2.90 -15.17 -5.48
N ARG A 139 -3.91 -15.74 -6.16
CA ARG A 139 -3.84 -16.05 -7.60
C ARG A 139 -3.49 -14.83 -8.45
N LEU A 140 -4.11 -13.68 -8.17
CA LEU A 140 -3.82 -12.45 -8.88
C LEU A 140 -2.39 -11.95 -8.62
N ARG A 141 -1.89 -12.05 -7.39
CA ARG A 141 -0.49 -11.70 -7.06
C ARG A 141 0.53 -12.61 -7.75
N ASP A 142 0.23 -13.89 -7.86
CA ASP A 142 1.10 -14.87 -8.52
C ASP A 142 1.34 -14.52 -10.01
N LEU A 143 0.47 -13.72 -10.64
CA LEU A 143 0.68 -13.19 -11.99
C LEU A 143 1.80 -12.14 -12.07
N PHE A 144 2.05 -11.41 -10.97
CA PHE A 144 3.03 -10.33 -10.90
C PHE A 144 4.34 -10.74 -10.23
N HIS A 145 4.29 -11.73 -9.34
CA HIS A 145 5.42 -12.12 -8.51
C HIS A 145 6.61 -12.55 -9.36
N GLU A 146 7.76 -11.90 -9.13
CA GLU A 146 9.05 -12.10 -9.81
C GLU A 146 9.08 -11.84 -11.32
N LYS A 147 7.93 -11.85 -12.01
CA LYS A 147 7.83 -11.60 -13.45
C LYS A 147 8.00 -10.14 -13.85
N LEU A 148 7.66 -9.22 -12.94
CA LEU A 148 7.60 -7.79 -13.21
C LEU A 148 8.53 -6.97 -12.32
N ASP A 149 9.40 -7.64 -11.54
CA ASP A 149 10.36 -6.96 -10.69
C ASP A 149 11.31 -6.10 -11.55
N ASP A 150 11.35 -4.80 -11.29
CA ASP A 150 12.15 -3.81 -12.02
C ASP A 150 13.20 -3.21 -11.06
N VAL A 151 14.16 -4.05 -10.67
CA VAL A 151 15.26 -3.70 -9.77
C VAL A 151 16.59 -3.78 -10.54
N VAL A 152 17.35 -2.69 -10.57
CA VAL A 152 18.63 -2.60 -11.29
C VAL A 152 19.68 -1.92 -10.43
N GLY A 153 20.90 -2.47 -10.38
CA GLY A 153 22.06 -1.81 -9.77
C GLY A 153 22.09 -1.80 -8.24
N ILE A 154 21.36 -2.70 -7.59
CA ILE A 154 21.41 -2.88 -6.13
C ILE A 154 22.19 -4.16 -5.82
N ASP A 155 23.24 -4.04 -5.01
CA ASP A 155 23.98 -5.19 -4.47
C ASP A 155 23.09 -5.99 -3.52
N GLN A 156 23.10 -7.31 -3.66
CA GLN A 156 22.24 -8.25 -2.92
C GLN A 156 22.31 -8.12 -1.38
N GLN A 157 23.32 -7.43 -0.85
CA GLN A 157 23.56 -7.26 0.59
C GLN A 157 22.72 -6.16 1.26
N TYR A 158 21.99 -5.33 0.50
CA TYR A 158 21.14 -4.25 1.03
C TYR A 158 19.66 -4.41 0.65
N SER A 159 19.15 -5.64 0.75
CA SER A 159 17.79 -6.00 0.31
C SER A 159 16.69 -5.69 1.33
N ASP A 160 16.76 -4.58 2.05
CA ASP A 160 15.65 -4.15 2.89
C ASP A 160 14.50 -3.68 1.98
N VAL A 161 13.49 -4.54 1.86
CA VAL A 161 12.33 -4.28 1.02
C VAL A 161 11.38 -3.33 1.74
N VAL A 162 11.28 -2.09 1.26
CA VAL A 162 10.38 -1.09 1.82
C VAL A 162 9.02 -1.17 1.13
N TYR A 163 7.95 -1.40 1.88
CA TYR A 163 6.60 -1.37 1.30
C TYR A 163 6.21 0.05 0.92
N PHE A 164 5.56 0.20 -0.25
CA PHE A 164 4.98 1.47 -0.64
C PHE A 164 4.07 2.02 0.47
N PRO A 165 4.21 3.30 0.87
CA PRO A 165 3.17 3.96 1.64
C PRO A 165 1.86 3.88 0.84
N LYS A 166 0.78 3.43 1.51
CA LYS A 166 -0.51 3.04 0.90
C LYS A 166 -1.25 4.17 0.17
N ASN A 167 -0.75 5.40 0.21
CA ASN A 167 -1.39 6.57 -0.37
C ASN A 167 -0.71 6.97 -1.69
N ARG A 168 -1.19 6.37 -2.78
CA ARG A 168 -1.21 7.13 -4.05
C ARG A 168 -2.17 8.31 -3.80
N PHE A 169 -1.71 9.53 -4.08
CA PHE A 169 -2.41 10.80 -3.84
C PHE A 169 -2.35 11.39 -2.43
N SER A 170 -1.16 11.51 -1.83
CA SER A 170 -0.96 12.60 -0.87
C SER A 170 0.48 13.12 -0.94
N PRO A 171 0.70 14.26 -1.59
CA PRO A 171 1.82 15.14 -1.30
C PRO A 171 1.42 15.93 -0.05
N SER A 172 1.45 15.28 1.09
CA SER A 172 1.22 15.98 2.35
C SER A 172 1.96 15.27 3.45
N TRP A 173 3.20 15.67 3.68
CA TRP A 173 3.86 15.69 4.99
C TRP A 173 4.05 14.36 5.76
N LEU A 174 3.21 13.33 5.61
CA LEU A 174 3.23 12.09 6.37
C LEU A 174 4.47 11.25 6.08
N THR A 175 4.94 11.17 4.83
CA THR A 175 6.19 10.45 4.55
C THR A 175 7.38 11.18 5.17
N TYR A 176 7.37 12.52 5.19
CA TYR A 176 8.45 13.32 5.77
C TYR A 176 8.40 13.35 7.31
N GLU A 177 7.22 13.41 7.92
CA GLU A 177 7.03 13.32 9.37
C GLU A 177 7.28 11.92 9.90
N VAL A 178 6.84 10.86 9.20
CA VAL A 178 7.15 9.48 9.59
C VAL A 178 8.66 9.23 9.52
N LEU A 179 9.34 9.68 8.46
CA LEU A 179 10.81 9.59 8.37
C LEU A 179 11.52 10.47 9.42
N ARG A 180 10.99 11.66 9.73
CA ARG A 180 11.54 12.56 10.77
C ARG A 180 11.32 12.02 12.19
N GLU A 181 10.18 11.40 12.47
CA GLU A 181 9.84 10.76 13.75
C GLU A 181 10.66 9.48 13.98
N GLU A 182 10.88 8.67 12.95
CA GLU A 182 11.80 7.51 13.05
C GLU A 182 13.25 7.96 13.35
N LYS A 183 13.70 9.07 12.75
CA LYS A 183 15.02 9.66 13.03
C LYS A 183 15.19 10.19 14.46
N LYS A 184 14.10 10.55 15.14
CA LYS A 184 14.11 10.93 16.57
C LYS A 184 14.19 9.72 17.50
N LYS A 185 13.76 8.53 17.06
CA LYS A 185 13.80 7.29 17.86
C LYS A 185 15.16 6.58 17.81
N LEU A 186 16.00 6.93 16.82
CA LEU A 186 17.33 6.38 16.60
C LEU A 186 18.47 7.27 17.14
N LYS A 187 18.14 8.34 17.87
CA LYS A 187 19.07 9.21 18.60
C LYS A 187 18.75 9.17 20.09
#